data_AF-A0A380LN16-F1
#
_entry.id   AF-A0A380LN16-F1
#
_cell.length_a   1.000
_cell.length_b   1.000
_cell.length_c   1.000
_cell.angle_alpha   90.00
_cell.angle_beta   90.00
_cell.angle_gamma   90.00
#
_symmetry.space_group_name_H-M   'P 1'
#
loop_
_entity.id
_entity.type
_entity.pdbx_description
1 polymer ?
#
loop_
_entity_poly.entity_id
_entity_poly.type
_entity_poly.pdbx_seq_one_letter_code
_entity_poly.pdbx_strand_id
1 'polypeptide(L)' 'MIEFKYDTQLLIEGKNLDENKIHDYFIENFKGDCLLAVGDDELIKIHFHTNDPWKVLEYCPA' A
#
# COMPACT_ATOMS: atom_id res chain seq x y z
N MET A 1 -13.05 14.17 -12.76
CA MET A 1 -13.83 13.12 -12.07
C MET A 1 -12.82 12.25 -11.35
N ILE A 2 -13.06 11.87 -10.09
CA ILE A 2 -12.12 11.05 -9.31
C ILE A 2 -12.14 9.62 -9.89
N GLU A 3 -11.00 9.13 -10.38
CA GLU A 3 -10.88 7.80 -11.02
C GLU A 3 -10.87 6.67 -9.97
N PHE A 4 -10.17 6.87 -8.85
CA PHE A 4 -10.08 5.91 -7.74
C PHE A 4 -10.78 6.44 -6.50
N LYS A 5 -11.88 5.76 -6.11
CA LYS A 5 -12.85 6.32 -5.15
C LYS A 5 -12.54 6.02 -3.70
N TYR A 6 -11.78 4.97 -3.42
CA TYR A 6 -11.50 4.54 -2.06
C TYR A 6 -10.07 4.84 -1.69
N ASP A 7 -9.90 5.53 -0.57
CA ASP A 7 -8.62 5.63 0.11
C ASP A 7 -8.42 4.39 1.00
N THR A 8 -7.32 3.68 0.77
CA THR A 8 -6.92 2.48 1.52
C THR A 8 -5.64 2.79 2.26
N GLN A 9 -5.70 2.76 3.60
CA GLN A 9 -4.55 3.02 4.45
C GLN A 9 -4.23 1.79 5.30
N LEU A 10 -2.94 1.48 5.40
CA LEU A 10 -2.42 0.31 6.14
C LEU A 10 -1.18 0.69 6.93
N LEU A 11 -0.92 -0.08 8.00
CA LEU A 11 0.36 -0.13 8.68
C LEU A 11 0.91 -1.54 8.52
N ILE A 12 2.13 -1.65 8.01
CA ILE A 12 2.88 -2.90 7.84
C ILE A 12 3.98 -2.89 8.90
N GLU A 13 3.84 -3.74 9.91
CA GLU A 13 4.85 -3.96 10.94
C GLU A 13 5.70 -5.18 10.59
N GLY A 14 7.01 -5.10 10.81
CA GLY A 14 7.93 -6.19 10.47
C GLY A 14 9.36 -5.95 10.91
N LYS A 15 10.30 -6.62 10.24
CA LYS A 15 11.75 -6.45 10.46
C LYS A 15 12.46 -6.41 9.12
N ASN A 16 13.42 -5.50 8.96
CA ASN A 16 14.15 -5.28 7.70
C ASN A 16 13.20 -4.96 6.54
N LEU A 17 12.16 -4.16 6.81
CA LEU A 17 11.27 -3.68 5.76
C LEU A 17 12.02 -2.81 4.76
N ASP A 18 11.57 -2.83 3.51
CA ASP A 18 12.16 -2.07 2.41
C ASP A 18 11.03 -1.34 1.67
N GLU A 19 10.96 -0.02 1.89
CA GLU A 19 9.93 0.84 1.31
C GLU A 19 9.91 0.78 -0.22
N ASN A 20 11.06 0.64 -0.87
CA ASN A 20 11.15 0.61 -2.33
C ASN A 20 10.55 -0.69 -2.87
N LYS A 21 10.82 -1.82 -2.22
CA LYS A 21 10.23 -3.11 -2.64
C LYS A 21 8.72 -3.13 -2.47
N ILE A 22 8.22 -2.56 -1.39
CA ILE A 22 6.77 -2.48 -1.16
C ILE A 22 6.13 -1.54 -2.18
N HIS A 23 6.77 -0.40 -2.42
CA HIS A 23 6.32 0.56 -3.42
C HIS A 23 6.24 -0.06 -4.82
N ASP A 24 7.31 -0.72 -5.27
CA ASP A 24 7.38 -1.38 -6.58
C ASP A 24 6.31 -2.47 -6.70
N TYR A 25 6.15 -3.29 -5.66
CA TYR A 25 5.09 -4.31 -5.64
C TYR A 25 3.70 -3.69 -5.80
N PHE A 26 3.39 -2.59 -5.11
CA PHE A 26 2.08 -1.95 -5.21
C PHE A 26 1.82 -1.41 -6.61
N ILE A 27 2.81 -0.77 -7.25
CA ILE A 27 2.68 -0.27 -8.63
C ILE A 27 2.48 -1.41 -9.63
N GLU A 28 3.18 -2.53 -9.45
CA GLU A 28 3.10 -3.67 -10.38
C GLU A 28 1.82 -4.48 -10.23
N ASN A 29 1.26 -4.56 -9.01
CA ASN A 29 0.19 -5.51 -8.69
C ASN A 29 -1.18 -4.87 -8.46
N PHE A 30 -1.25 -3.58 -8.13
CA PHE A 30 -2.52 -2.90 -7.86
C PHE A 30 -2.79 -1.75 -8.82
N LYS A 31 -4.06 -1.61 -9.21
CA LYS A 31 -4.52 -0.47 -9.98
C LYS A 31 -4.98 0.64 -9.04
N GLY A 32 -4.34 1.80 -9.13
CA GLY A 32 -4.63 2.93 -8.27
C GLY A 32 -3.77 4.15 -8.54
N ASP A 33 -3.89 5.15 -7.68
CA ASP A 33 -3.06 6.34 -7.67
C ASP A 33 -2.68 6.78 -6.25
N CYS A 34 -1.86 7.83 -6.17
CA CYS A 34 -1.43 8.45 -4.93
C CYS A 34 -0.78 7.51 -3.91
N LEU A 35 0.01 6.54 -4.38
CA LEU A 35 0.77 5.66 -3.48
C LEU A 35 1.77 6.45 -2.63
N LEU A 36 1.70 6.28 -1.31
CA LEU A 36 2.76 6.62 -0.37
C LEU A 36 3.10 5.37 0.42
N ALA A 37 4.34 4.90 0.32
CA ALA A 37 4.91 3.87 1.19
C ALA A 37 6.07 4.53 1.94
N VAL A 38 5.85 4.88 3.21
CA VAL A 38 6.80 5.67 4.01
C VAL A 38 6.94 5.09 5.41
N GLY A 39 8.15 5.07 5.94
CA GLY A 39 8.42 4.55 7.28
C GLY A 39 9.88 4.23 7.49
N ASP A 40 10.13 3.23 8.33
CA ASP A 40 11.45 2.67 8.59
C ASP A 40 11.45 1.14 8.38
N ASP A 41 12.51 0.47 8.81
CA ASP A 41 12.71 -0.96 8.65
C ASP A 41 11.87 -1.81 9.61
N GLU A 42 11.11 -1.19 10.52
CA GLU A 42 10.23 -1.87 11.49
C GLU A 42 8.75 -1.56 11.22
N LEU A 43 8.42 -0.37 10.73
CA LEU A 43 7.04 0.05 10.47
C LEU A 43 6.92 0.93 9.22
N ILE A 44 6.09 0.49 8.28
CA ILE A 44 5.76 1.26 7.07
C ILE A 44 4.28 1.58 7.01
N LYS A 45 3.97 2.86 6.75
CA LYS A 45 2.62 3.33 6.46
C LYS A 45 2.38 3.32 4.95
N ILE A 46 1.24 2.78 4.55
CA ILE A 46 0.72 2.84 3.18
C ILE A 46 -0.48 3.78 3.11
N HIS A 47 -0.48 4.66 2.11
CA HIS A 47 -1.65 5.40 1.62
C HIS A 47 -1.80 5.08 0.14
N PHE A 48 -2.98 4.63 -0.29
CA PHE A 48 -3.20 4.29 -1.68
C PHE A 48 -4.67 4.42 -2.07
N HIS A 49 -4.95 5.09 -3.19
CA HIS A 49 -6.31 5.13 -3.71
C HIS A 49 -6.53 4.01 -4.71
N THR A 50 -7.62 3.25 -4.55
CA THR A 50 -8.00 2.19 -5.48
C THR A 50 -9.51 2.05 -5.57
N ASN A 51 -9.99 1.27 -6.54
CA ASN A 51 -11.38 0.83 -6.60
C ASN A 51 -11.57 -0.59 -6.03
N ASP A 52 -10.47 -1.30 -5.75
CA ASP A 52 -10.46 -2.68 -5.24
C ASP A 52 -9.75 -2.79 -3.87
N PRO A 53 -10.21 -2.09 -2.80
CA PRO A 53 -9.51 -2.04 -1.51
C PRO A 53 -9.28 -3.42 -0.89
N TRP A 54 -10.18 -4.40 -1.13
CA TRP A 54 -10.03 -5.76 -0.60
C TRP A 54 -8.77 -6.47 -1.09
N LYS A 55 -8.31 -6.22 -2.32
CA LYS A 55 -7.07 -6.83 -2.85
C LYS A 55 -5.83 -6.31 -2.11
N VAL A 56 -5.86 -5.03 -1.73
CA VAL A 56 -4.78 -4.39 -0.95
C VAL A 56 -4.79 -4.89 0.49
N LEU A 57 -5.97 -5.13 1.07
CA LEU A 57 -6.09 -5.72 2.41
C LEU A 57 -5.62 -7.19 2.44
N GLU A 58 -5.90 -7.98 1.40
CA GLU A 58 -5.45 -9.38 1.28
C GLU A 58 -3.91 -9.52 1.27
N TYR A 59 -3.18 -8.49 0.83
CA TYR A 59 -1.72 -8.46 0.89
C TYR A 59 -1.16 -8.43 2.32
N CYS A 60 -1.93 -7.90 3.27
CA CYS A 60 -1.59 -7.84 4.69
C CYS A 60 -2.52 -8.76 5.50
N PRO A 61 -2.34 -10.09 5.44
CA PRO A 61 -3.17 -11.00 6.22
C PRO A 61 -2.96 -10.76 7.72
N ALA A 62 -4.07 -10.79 8.46
CA ALA A 62 -4.11 -10.65 9.93
C ALA A 62 -3.55 -11.89 10.64
#